data_AF-A0A7Y3XA59-F1
#
_entry.id   AF-A0A7Y3XA59-F1
#
_cell.length_a   1.000
_cell.length_b   1.000
_cell.length_c   1.000
_cell.angle_alpha   90.00
_cell.angle_beta   90.00
_cell.angle_gamma   90.00
#
_symmetry.space_group_name_H-M   'P 1'
#
loop_
_entity.id
_entity.type
_entity.pdbx_description
1 polymer ?
#
loop_
_entity_poly.entity_id
_entity_poly.type
_entity_poly.pdbx_seq_one_letter_code
_entity_poly.pdbx_strand_id
1 'polypeptide(L)'
;MAHSAKARLLAFYDYDYEGAFNEIEEAVNRFPANDYPLLTMADLAVHSRNTEKLRQAISLLEERMSRKAQSYRSFLRFKAYLLALDGDPSSAKRIIEKDLKGLGEKAVNRLTHKVDELTNP
;
A
#
# COMPACT_ATOMS: atom_id res chain seq x y z
N MET A 1 9.46 1.46 -14.36
CA MET A 1 10.31 0.72 -13.39
C MET A 1 11.39 1.59 -12.78
N ALA A 2 12.13 2.41 -13.55
CA ALA A 2 13.20 3.27 -13.02
C ALA A 2 12.72 4.22 -11.89
N HIS A 3 11.61 4.94 -12.10
CA HIS A 3 11.05 5.85 -11.08
C HIS A 3 10.66 5.15 -9.78
N SER A 4 10.02 3.98 -9.84
CA SER A 4 9.64 3.21 -8.65
C SER A 4 10.85 2.70 -7.87
N ALA A 5 11.93 2.32 -8.57
CA ALA A 5 13.19 1.94 -7.93
C ALA A 5 13.86 3.15 -7.27
N LYS A 6 13.90 4.30 -7.97
CA LYS A 6 14.44 5.55 -7.44
C LYS A 6 13.68 6.05 -6.21
N ALA A 7 12.35 6.01 -6.24
CA ALA A 7 11.51 6.38 -5.10
C ALA A 7 11.80 5.50 -3.87
N ARG A 8 11.97 4.18 -4.05
CA ARG A 8 12.36 3.29 -2.94
C ARG A 8 13.76 3.59 -2.42
N LEU A 9 14.69 3.99 -3.29
CA LEU A 9 16.04 4.39 -2.89
C LEU A 9 16.00 5.63 -2.01
N LEU A 10 15.31 6.68 -2.46
CA LEU A 10 15.12 7.92 -1.70
C LEU A 10 14.49 7.66 -0.33
N ALA A 11 13.41 6.87 -0.28
CA ALA A 11 12.71 6.61 0.97
C ALA A 11 13.49 5.74 1.98
N PHE A 12 14.15 4.68 1.51
CA PHE A 12 14.74 3.68 2.42
C PHE A 12 16.24 3.85 2.66
N TYR A 13 16.96 4.55 1.78
CA TYR A 13 18.39 4.84 1.97
C TYR A 13 18.63 6.28 2.37
N ASP A 14 17.96 7.23 1.71
CA ASP A 14 18.17 8.66 1.95
C ASP A 14 17.18 9.23 3.00
N TYR A 15 16.23 8.41 3.46
CA TYR A 15 15.13 8.79 4.35
C TYR A 15 14.28 9.97 3.84
N ASP A 16 14.35 10.23 2.53
CA ASP A 16 13.65 11.31 1.85
C ASP A 16 12.32 10.80 1.28
N TYR A 17 11.31 10.77 2.15
CA TYR A 17 9.95 10.40 1.75
C TYR A 17 9.29 11.45 0.86
N GLU A 18 9.61 12.73 1.02
CA GLU A 18 9.05 13.80 0.20
C GLU A 18 9.53 13.67 -1.26
N GLY A 19 10.85 13.52 -1.46
CA GLY A 19 11.44 13.25 -2.77
C GLY A 19 10.94 11.93 -3.35
N ALA A 20 10.79 10.88 -2.53
CA ALA A 20 10.22 9.62 -2.98
C ALA A 20 8.77 9.77 -3.49
N PHE A 21 7.93 10.55 -2.81
CA PHE A 21 6.56 10.82 -3.24
C PHE A 21 6.53 11.67 -4.52
N ASN A 22 7.37 12.70 -4.63
CA ASN A 22 7.45 13.51 -5.84
C ASN A 22 7.82 12.64 -7.06
N GLU A 23 8.82 11.76 -6.90
CA GLU A 23 9.26 10.85 -7.96
C GLU A 23 8.17 9.84 -8.36
N ILE A 24 7.44 9.29 -7.38
CA ILE A 24 6.40 8.29 -7.69
C ILE A 24 5.15 8.93 -8.31
N GLU A 25 4.81 10.16 -7.92
CA GLU A 25 3.70 10.92 -8.49
C GLU A 25 3.98 11.30 -9.93
N GLU A 26 5.21 11.71 -10.25
CA GLU A 26 5.63 11.92 -11.64
C GLU A 26 5.43 10.63 -12.47
N ALA A 27 5.79 9.47 -11.92
CA ALA A 27 5.59 8.20 -12.60
C ALA A 27 4.11 7.84 -12.79
N VAL A 28 3.24 8.12 -11.81
CA VAL A 28 1.78 7.91 -11.91
C VAL A 28 1.20 8.77 -13.03
N ASN A 29 1.63 10.04 -13.12
CA ASN A 29 1.15 10.98 -14.14
C ASN A 29 1.67 10.62 -15.53
N ARG A 30 2.93 10.20 -15.63
CA ARG A 30 3.58 9.83 -16.90
C ARG A 30 3.08 8.50 -17.46
N PHE A 31 2.69 7.57 -16.59
CA PHE A 31 2.28 6.22 -16.96
C PHE A 31 0.90 5.84 -16.38
N PRO A 32 -0.19 6.51 -16.80
CA PRO A 32 -1.51 6.34 -16.18
C PRO A 32 -2.12 4.94 -16.36
N ALA A 33 -1.72 4.21 -17.40
CA ALA A 33 -2.17 2.83 -17.64
C ALA A 33 -1.40 1.78 -16.80
N ASN A 34 -0.45 2.20 -15.97
CA ASN A 34 0.37 1.32 -15.17
C ASN A 34 0.05 1.47 -13.69
N ASP A 35 -0.39 0.40 -13.05
CA ASP A 35 -0.74 0.39 -11.62
C ASP A 35 0.47 0.20 -10.70
N TYR A 36 1.63 -0.23 -11.21
CA TYR A 36 2.82 -0.49 -10.38
C TYR A 36 3.34 0.74 -9.61
N PRO A 37 3.36 1.96 -10.19
CA PRO A 37 3.65 3.18 -9.45
C PRO A 37 2.69 3.41 -8.27
N LEU A 38 1.38 3.17 -8.45
CA LEU A 38 0.39 3.31 -7.38
C LEU A 38 0.59 2.29 -6.26
N LEU A 39 0.92 1.04 -6.60
CA LEU A 39 1.27 0.02 -5.60
C LEU A 39 2.52 0.42 -4.80
N THR A 40 3.51 1.04 -5.46
CA THR A 40 4.72 1.52 -4.80
C THR A 40 4.43 2.72 -3.91
N MET A 41 3.60 3.67 -4.38
CA MET A 41 3.15 4.80 -3.58
C MET A 41 2.42 4.34 -2.31
N ALA A 42 1.55 3.34 -2.41
CA ALA A 42 0.87 2.75 -1.26
C ALA A 42 1.85 2.07 -0.28
N ASP A 43 2.84 1.31 -0.77
CA ASP A 43 3.91 0.75 0.08
C ASP A 43 4.65 1.88 0.83
N LEU A 44 5.10 2.93 0.13
CA LEU A 44 5.81 4.07 0.72
C LEU A 44 4.96 4.79 1.78
N ALA A 45 3.67 4.96 1.51
CA ALA A 45 2.73 5.58 2.43
C ALA A 45 2.52 4.76 3.71
N VAL A 46 2.46 3.43 3.61
CA VAL A 46 2.40 2.55 4.79
C VAL A 46 3.68 2.67 5.62
N HIS A 47 4.85 2.68 4.98
CA HIS A 47 6.14 2.79 5.67
C HIS A 47 6.32 4.13 6.40
N SER A 48 5.89 5.23 5.77
CA SER A 48 5.94 6.58 6.35
C SER A 48 4.74 6.92 7.23
N ARG A 49 3.78 6.00 7.41
CA ARG A 49 2.48 6.23 8.08
C ARG A 49 1.72 7.45 7.52
N ASN A 50 1.91 7.76 6.24
CA ASN A 50 1.26 8.86 5.56
C ASN A 50 -0.13 8.42 5.06
N THR A 51 -1.16 8.58 5.90
CA THR A 51 -2.54 8.15 5.62
C THR A 51 -3.15 8.87 4.42
N GLU A 52 -2.84 10.16 4.23
CA GLU A 52 -3.28 10.96 3.07
C GLU A 52 -2.82 10.33 1.75
N LYS A 53 -1.51 10.06 1.61
CA LYS A 53 -0.94 9.43 0.42
C LYS A 53 -1.45 8.00 0.23
N LEU A 54 -1.65 7.26 1.32
CA LEU A 54 -2.20 5.91 1.25
C LEU A 54 -3.63 5.91 0.71
N ARG A 55 -4.47 6.83 1.21
CA ARG A 55 -5.86 7.00 0.77
C ARG A 55 -5.93 7.42 -0.70
N GLN A 56 -5.06 8.33 -1.14
CA GLN A 56 -4.93 8.73 -2.55
C GLN A 56 -4.57 7.53 -3.45
N ALA A 57 -3.55 6.77 -3.08
CA ALA A 57 -3.11 5.60 -3.86
C ALA A 57 -4.22 4.53 -3.95
N ILE A 58 -4.93 4.28 -2.85
CA ILE A 58 -6.06 3.33 -2.81
C ILE A 58 -7.21 3.80 -3.70
N SER A 59 -7.57 5.08 -3.68
CA SER A 59 -8.64 5.62 -4.53
C SER A 59 -8.35 5.38 -6.01
N LEU A 60 -7.12 5.69 -6.45
CA LEU A 60 -6.71 5.50 -7.84
C LEU A 60 -6.62 4.02 -8.24
N LEU A 61 -6.19 3.14 -7.32
CA LEU A 61 -6.20 1.70 -7.56
C LEU A 61 -7.63 1.16 -7.66
N GLU A 62 -8.57 1.65 -6.85
CA GLU A 62 -9.97 1.21 -6.84
C GLU A 62 -10.67 1.55 -8.16
N GLU A 63 -10.34 2.69 -8.77
CA GLU A 63 -10.87 3.10 -10.08
C GLU A 63 -10.34 2.25 -11.24
N ARG A 64 -9.09 1.78 -11.16
CA ARG A 64 -8.37 1.18 -12.30
C ARG A 64 -8.32 -0.34 -12.26
N MET A 65 -8.31 -0.92 -11.06
CA MET A 65 -7.86 -2.29 -10.88
C MET A 65 -9.04 -3.27 -10.88
N SER A 66 -8.96 -4.26 -11.76
CA SER A 66 -9.93 -5.36 -11.82
C SER A 66 -9.78 -6.32 -10.63
N ARG A 67 -10.89 -6.90 -10.16
CA ARG A 67 -10.88 -8.00 -9.17
C ARG A 67 -10.11 -9.24 -9.63
N LYS A 68 -9.92 -9.39 -10.95
CA LYS A 68 -9.14 -10.49 -11.55
C LYS A 68 -7.65 -10.17 -11.66
N ALA A 69 -7.23 -8.94 -11.36
CA ALA A 69 -5.84 -8.54 -11.45
C ALA A 69 -4.99 -9.29 -10.42
N GLN A 70 -3.77 -9.67 -10.81
CA GLN A 70 -2.80 -10.31 -9.92
C GLN A 70 -2.48 -9.44 -8.69
N SER A 71 -2.50 -8.11 -8.87
CA SER A 71 -2.26 -7.10 -7.83
C SER A 71 -3.45 -6.86 -6.89
N TYR A 72 -4.62 -7.48 -7.14
CA TYR A 72 -5.83 -7.22 -6.36
C TYR A 72 -5.66 -7.50 -4.86
N ARG A 73 -4.90 -8.55 -4.53
CA ARG A 73 -4.58 -8.88 -3.14
C ARG A 73 -3.70 -7.83 -2.46
N SER A 74 -2.78 -7.21 -3.19
CA SER A 74 -1.94 -6.13 -2.67
C SER A 74 -2.77 -4.89 -2.35
N PHE A 75 -3.74 -4.56 -3.20
CA PHE A 75 -4.70 -3.50 -2.94
C PHE A 75 -5.55 -3.76 -1.69
N LEU A 76 -6.12 -4.97 -1.54
CA LEU A 76 -6.89 -5.32 -0.34
C LEU A 76 -6.04 -5.21 0.94
N ARG A 77 -4.77 -5.62 0.86
CA ARG A 77 -3.81 -5.44 1.94
C ARG A 77 -3.62 -3.96 2.30
N PHE A 78 -3.50 -3.08 1.31
CA PHE A 78 -3.40 -1.63 1.56
C PHE A 78 -4.67 -1.05 2.19
N LYS A 79 -5.86 -1.50 1.79
CA LYS A 79 -7.13 -1.11 2.46
C LYS A 79 -7.13 -1.54 3.93
N ALA A 80 -6.67 -2.75 4.23
CA ALA A 80 -6.55 -3.21 5.62
C ALA A 80 -5.54 -2.35 6.41
N TYR A 81 -4.41 -1.99 5.82
CA TYR A 81 -3.43 -1.13 6.48
C TYR A 81 -3.92 0.30 6.71
N LEU A 82 -4.70 0.87 5.78
CA LEU A 82 -5.34 2.17 5.98
C LEU A 82 -6.31 2.12 7.16
N LEU A 83 -7.16 1.09 7.26
CA LEU A 83 -8.07 0.92 8.40
C LEU A 83 -7.32 0.82 9.72
N ALA A 84 -6.19 0.10 9.75
CA ALA A 84 -5.35 0.02 10.94
C ALA A 84 -4.77 1.39 11.34
N LEU A 85 -4.24 2.15 10.37
CA LEU A 85 -3.70 3.49 10.59
C LEU A 85 -4.79 4.51 11.01
N ASP A 86 -6.02 4.33 10.54
CA ASP A 86 -7.19 5.13 10.92
C ASP A 86 -7.78 4.71 12.29
N GLY A 87 -7.17 3.77 12.99
CA GLY A 87 -7.60 3.33 14.32
C GLY A 87 -8.68 2.25 14.34
N ASP A 88 -8.94 1.58 13.21
CA ASP A 88 -9.87 0.45 13.09
C ASP A 88 -9.15 -0.88 12.74
N PRO A 89 -8.36 -1.45 13.68
CA PRO A 89 -7.72 -2.75 13.49
C PRO A 89 -8.72 -3.89 13.32
N SER A 90 -9.93 -3.75 13.88
CA SER A 90 -10.96 -4.79 13.84
C SER A 90 -11.43 -5.02 12.40
N SER A 91 -11.78 -3.95 11.69
CA SER A 91 -12.15 -4.04 10.27
C SER A 91 -10.97 -4.45 9.39
N ALA A 92 -9.76 -3.99 9.71
CA ALA A 92 -8.54 -4.40 9.01
C ALA A 92 -8.31 -5.92 9.06
N LYS A 93 -8.42 -6.54 10.25
CA LYS A 93 -8.28 -7.99 10.43
C LYS A 93 -9.37 -8.77 9.70
N ARG A 94 -10.61 -8.26 9.66
CA ARG A 94 -11.70 -8.89 8.89
C ARG A 94 -11.39 -8.97 7.40
N ILE A 95 -10.80 -7.93 6.80
CA ILE A 95 -10.37 -7.97 5.39
C ILE A 95 -9.32 -9.07 5.18
N ILE A 96 -8.33 -9.16 6.08
CA ILE A 96 -7.27 -10.16 5.98
C ILE A 96 -7.85 -11.58 6.08
N GLU A 97 -8.71 -11.84 7.06
CA GLU A 97 -9.28 -13.16 7.31
C GLU A 97 -10.28 -13.62 6.25
N LYS A 98 -11.04 -12.68 5.67
CA LYS A 98 -12.07 -13.00 4.67
C LYS A 98 -11.49 -13.05 3.26
N ASP A 99 -10.76 -12.01 2.88
CA ASP A 99 -10.41 -11.77 1.47
C ASP A 99 -8.97 -12.20 1.15
N LEU A 100 -8.10 -12.37 2.16
CA LEU A 100 -6.70 -12.77 1.99
C LEU A 100 -6.36 -14.17 2.54
N LYS A 101 -7.35 -14.92 3.04
CA LYS A 101 -7.18 -16.30 3.54
C LYS A 101 -6.49 -17.25 2.56
N GLY A 102 -6.69 -17.03 1.26
CA GLY A 102 -6.09 -17.82 0.18
C GLY A 102 -4.56 -17.67 0.03
N LEU A 103 -3.91 -16.81 0.84
CA LEU A 103 -2.45 -16.67 0.88
C LEU A 103 -1.75 -17.70 1.79
N GLY A 104 -2.52 -18.47 2.55
CA GLY A 104 -2.01 -19.42 3.54
C GLY A 104 -1.77 -18.77 4.91
N GLU A 105 -1.79 -19.61 5.94
CA GLU A 105 -1.81 -19.19 7.34
C GLU A 105 -0.60 -18.32 7.74
N LYS A 106 0.61 -18.71 7.31
CA LYS A 106 1.83 -17.93 7.58
C LYS A 106 1.75 -16.50 7.02
N ALA A 107 1.16 -16.32 5.84
CA ALA A 107 1.02 -15.00 5.24
C ALA A 107 -0.04 -14.18 5.97
N VAL A 108 -1.20 -14.78 6.26
CA VAL A 108 -2.27 -14.17 7.05
C VAL A 108 -1.75 -13.69 8.40
N ASN A 109 -1.02 -14.53 9.15
CA ASN A 109 -0.47 -14.14 10.45
C ASN A 109 0.49 -12.95 10.35
N ARG A 110 1.36 -12.90 9.33
CA ARG A 110 2.24 -11.74 9.10
C ARG A 110 1.46 -10.46 8.82
N LEU A 111 0.37 -10.55 8.05
CA LEU A 111 -0.48 -9.39 7.76
C LEU A 111 -1.20 -8.90 9.01
N THR A 112 -1.73 -9.82 9.82
CA THR A 112 -2.38 -9.51 11.10
C THR A 112 -1.40 -8.84 12.07
N HIS A 113 -0.19 -9.38 12.23
CA HIS A 113 0.87 -8.74 13.01
C HIS A 113 1.17 -7.33 12.51
N LYS A 114 1.23 -7.12 11.19
CA LYS A 114 1.47 -5.80 10.64
C LYS A 114 0.33 -4.81 10.95
N VAL A 115 -0.93 -5.26 10.96
CA VAL A 115 -2.06 -4.43 11.39
C VAL A 115 -1.90 -3.99 12.84
N ASP A 116 -1.47 -4.89 13.73
CA ASP A 116 -1.25 -4.57 15.14
C ASP A 116 -0.12 -3.54 15.32
N GLU A 117 0.98 -3.67 14.56
CA GLU A 117 2.07 -2.68 14.53
C GLU A 117 1.61 -1.30 14.03
N LEU A 118 0.74 -1.26 13.02
CA LEU A 118 0.27 0.01 12.46
C LEU A 118 -0.72 0.72 13.39
N THR A 119 -1.36 -0.01 14.29
CA THR A 119 -2.32 0.56 15.26
C THR A 119 -1.62 1.16 16.48
N ASN A 120 -0.47 0.62 16.87
CA ASN A 120 0.29 1.07 18.04
C ASN A 120 1.56 1.81 17.59
N PRO A 121 1.61 3.15 17.65
CA PRO A 121 2.77 3.95 17.25
C PRO A 121 4.00 3.74 18.13
#